data_AF-A0A2V3A5C8-F1
#
_entry.id   AF-A0A2V3A5C8-F1
#
_cell.length_a   1.000
_cell.length_b   1.000
_cell.length_c   1.000
_cell.angle_alpha   90.00
_cell.angle_beta   90.00
_cell.angle_gamma   90.00
#
_symmetry.space_group_name_H-M   'P 1'
#
loop_
_entity.id
_entity.type
_entity.pdbx_description
1 polymer ?
#
loop_
_entity_poly.entity_id
_entity_poly.type
_entity_poly.pdbx_seq_one_letter_code
_entity_poly.pdbx_strand_id
1 'polypeptide(L)'
;MFLLLCHRRVAKEEVTLPNNLYVIGTVNMDETTHPFSKKVLDRANTIEFNRVELDHLTFLQDLEDIAPLELGQSQLASKYLHLKDLYKVDTEIIEKATSELVRINKSLQLINAHIGYRVRDEISFYLAYNKEGDLMTFEEAFDHCILQKILPRLSGSDSRIDQLLRELYLIFTNTEYQEDEDFQFDEQSVIYPKSARKVMEMLRRLQADGFTSFWIS
;
A
#
# COMPACT_ATOMS: atom_id res chain seq x y z
N MET A 1 12.56 -7.35 -20.30
CA MET A 1 12.93 -6.05 -20.91
C MET A 1 13.88 -5.40 -19.93
N PHE A 2 15.16 -5.23 -20.29
CA PHE A 2 16.16 -4.70 -19.36
C PHE A 2 15.95 -3.18 -19.16
N LEU A 3 15.98 -2.71 -17.92
CA LEU A 3 15.82 -1.29 -17.61
C LEU A 3 17.17 -0.57 -17.79
N LEU A 4 17.25 0.41 -18.67
CA LEU A 4 18.49 1.19 -18.85
C LEU A 4 18.72 2.09 -17.63
N LEU A 5 19.80 1.84 -16.89
CA LEU A 5 20.18 2.58 -15.69
C LEU A 5 21.02 3.81 -16.02
N CYS A 6 21.97 3.67 -16.95
CA CYS A 6 22.82 4.77 -17.39
C CYS A 6 23.09 4.66 -18.89
N HIS A 7 22.84 5.76 -19.60
CA HIS A 7 23.14 5.85 -21.02
C HIS A 7 24.64 5.99 -21.23
N ARG A 8 25.14 5.40 -22.32
CA ARG A 8 26.54 5.44 -22.76
C ARG A 8 27.22 6.82 -22.76
N ARG A 9 26.44 7.92 -22.85
CA ARG A 9 26.94 9.30 -22.80
C ARG A 9 27.51 9.68 -21.42
N VAL A 10 27.10 9.00 -20.35
CA VAL A 10 27.52 9.29 -18.97
C VAL A 10 28.53 8.26 -18.47
N ALA A 11 28.34 6.97 -18.77
CA ALA A 11 29.12 5.89 -18.15
C ALA A 11 30.14 5.19 -19.06
N LYS A 12 30.40 5.70 -20.29
CA LYS A 12 31.19 5.05 -21.37
C LYS A 12 30.63 3.70 -21.87
N GLU A 13 29.77 3.05 -21.08
CA GLU A 13 29.03 1.82 -21.40
C GLU A 13 27.54 1.96 -21.05
N GLU A 14 26.69 1.12 -21.66
CA GLU A 14 25.27 1.04 -21.30
C GLU A 14 25.11 0.10 -20.12
N VAL A 15 24.68 0.65 -18.98
CA VAL A 15 24.38 -0.14 -17.80
C VAL A 15 22.89 -0.43 -17.80
N THR A 16 22.52 -1.71 -17.80
CA THR A 16 21.13 -2.15 -17.69
C THR A 16 20.92 -2.98 -16.42
N LEU A 17 19.73 -2.88 -15.83
CA LEU A 17 19.35 -3.70 -14.69
C LEU A 17 18.80 -5.05 -15.19
N PRO A 18 19.30 -6.18 -14.65
CA PRO A 18 18.80 -7.48 -15.03
C PRO A 18 17.41 -7.74 -14.43
N ASN A 19 16.61 -8.55 -15.11
CA ASN A 19 15.20 -8.78 -14.73
C ASN A 19 15.03 -9.54 -13.40
N ASN A 20 16.12 -10.06 -12.82
CA ASN A 20 16.16 -10.75 -11.54
C ASN A 20 16.74 -9.89 -10.40
N LEU A 21 16.95 -8.59 -10.64
CA LEU A 21 17.34 -7.67 -9.58
C LEU A 21 16.10 -7.11 -8.87
N TYR A 22 16.02 -7.37 -7.56
CA TYR A 22 15.02 -6.79 -6.68
C TYR A 22 15.72 -5.89 -5.67
N VAL A 23 15.16 -4.70 -5.44
CA VAL A 23 15.69 -3.75 -4.45
C VAL A 23 14.71 -3.68 -3.29
N ILE A 24 15.17 -4.12 -2.13
CA ILE A 24 14.44 -4.04 -0.86
C ILE A 24 15.27 -3.18 0.07
N GLY A 25 14.62 -2.22 0.72
CA GLY A 25 15.25 -1.37 1.72
C GLY A 25 14.35 -1.27 2.94
N THR A 26 14.95 -1.20 4.12
CA THR A 26 14.27 -0.88 5.37
C THR A 26 14.65 0.54 5.78
N VAL A 27 13.69 1.25 6.37
CA VAL A 27 13.91 2.59 6.91
C VAL A 27 13.20 2.69 8.25
N ASN A 28 13.81 3.37 9.21
CA ASN A 28 13.12 3.80 10.41
C ASN A 28 12.49 5.15 10.12
N MET A 29 11.17 5.25 10.22
CA MET A 29 10.44 6.51 10.05
C MET A 29 10.21 7.09 11.44
N ASP A 30 10.95 8.14 11.79
CA ASP A 30 10.79 8.90 13.03
C ASP A 30 10.63 10.40 12.75
N GLU A 31 10.34 11.20 13.79
CA GLU A 31 10.16 12.66 13.67
C GLU A 31 11.37 13.38 13.03
N THR A 32 12.55 12.76 13.05
CA THR A 32 13.79 13.33 12.51
C THR A 32 14.05 12.96 11.05
N THR A 33 13.27 12.04 10.49
CA THR A 33 13.45 11.53 9.13
C THR A 33 12.63 12.32 8.12
N HIS A 34 13.28 12.82 7.07
CA HIS A 34 12.57 13.45 5.97
C HIS A 34 11.59 12.44 5.33
N PRO A 35 10.32 12.82 5.11
CA PRO A 35 9.34 11.91 4.54
C PRO A 35 9.75 11.50 3.13
N PHE A 36 9.38 10.27 2.73
CA PHE A 36 9.62 9.81 1.38
C PHE A 36 9.01 10.76 0.35
N SER A 37 9.79 11.13 -0.66
CA SER A 37 9.25 11.94 -1.75
C SER A 37 8.14 11.18 -2.48
N LYS A 38 7.15 11.92 -2.99
CA LYS A 38 6.07 11.36 -3.82
C LYS A 38 6.61 10.53 -5.00
N LYS A 39 7.79 10.89 -5.54
CA LYS A 39 8.45 10.17 -6.65
C LYS A 39 8.99 8.79 -6.25
N VAL A 40 9.37 8.62 -4.98
CA VAL A 40 9.81 7.34 -4.42
C VAL A 40 8.60 6.46 -4.13
N LEU A 41 7.59 7.00 -3.44
CA LEU A 41 6.32 6.29 -3.16
C LEU A 41 5.58 5.87 -4.45
N ASP A 42 5.78 6.60 -5.54
CA ASP A 42 5.25 6.22 -6.85
C ASP A 42 5.90 4.96 -7.45
N ARG A 43 7.14 4.64 -7.05
CA ARG A 43 7.91 3.53 -7.61
C ARG A 43 8.17 2.38 -6.63
N ALA A 44 7.99 2.62 -5.33
CA ALA A 44 8.22 1.64 -4.28
C ALA A 44 6.90 1.21 -3.66
N ASN A 45 6.77 -0.07 -3.32
CA ASN A 45 5.72 -0.53 -2.42
C ASN A 45 6.26 -0.44 -0.99
N THR A 46 5.44 0.02 -0.03
CA THR A 46 5.91 0.23 1.35
C THR A 46 5.17 -0.67 2.30
N ILE A 47 5.91 -1.38 3.15
CA ILE A 47 5.36 -2.27 4.17
C ILE A 47 5.75 -1.67 5.53
N GLU A 48 4.75 -1.40 6.35
CA GLU A 48 4.92 -0.82 7.67
C GLU A 48 4.90 -1.92 8.75
N PHE A 49 5.78 -1.80 9.74
CA PHE A 49 5.94 -2.76 10.84
C PHE A 49 5.77 -2.05 12.20
N ASN A 50 4.52 -1.78 12.59
CA ASN A 50 4.24 -1.02 13.83
C ASN A 50 3.63 -1.87 14.95
N ARG A 51 3.22 -3.10 14.66
CA ARG A 51 2.59 -3.98 15.64
C ARG A 51 3.67 -4.66 16.47
N VAL A 52 3.77 -4.28 17.74
CA VAL A 52 4.67 -4.91 18.72
C VAL A 52 3.83 -5.80 19.63
N GLU A 53 3.98 -7.11 19.47
CA GLU A 53 3.37 -8.11 20.36
C GLU A 53 4.43 -8.61 21.35
N LEU A 54 4.50 -7.99 22.53
CA LEU A 54 5.48 -8.33 23.56
C LEU A 54 5.21 -9.68 24.23
N ASP A 55 3.96 -10.13 24.17
CA ASP A 55 3.48 -11.42 24.69
C ASP A 55 3.69 -12.56 23.70
N HIS A 56 4.10 -12.27 22.46
CA HIS A 56 4.50 -13.28 21.48
C HIS A 56 5.88 -13.85 21.82
N LEU A 57 5.96 -14.67 22.87
CA LEU A 57 7.19 -15.34 23.32
C LEU A 57 7.51 -16.63 22.53
N THR A 58 6.70 -16.97 21.53
CA THR A 58 6.84 -18.18 20.70
C THR A 58 8.20 -18.23 19.99
N PHE A 59 8.85 -17.09 19.74
CA PHE A 59 10.21 -17.05 19.17
C PHE A 59 11.31 -17.54 20.13
N LEU A 60 11.04 -17.63 21.43
CA LEU A 60 11.95 -18.21 22.43
C LEU A 60 11.85 -19.73 22.50
N GLN A 61 10.81 -20.31 21.89
CA GLN A 61 10.73 -21.75 21.69
C GLN A 61 11.67 -22.11 20.53
N ASP A 62 12.24 -23.31 20.55
CA ASP A 62 12.96 -23.85 19.39
C ASP A 62 11.96 -23.98 18.24
N LEU A 63 11.83 -22.91 17.45
CA LEU A 63 11.03 -22.90 16.23
C LEU A 63 11.63 -23.97 15.31
N GLU A 64 10.77 -24.78 14.69
CA GLU A 64 11.22 -25.71 13.66
C GLU A 64 12.00 -24.90 12.61
N ASP A 65 13.23 -25.35 12.29
CA ASP A 65 14.02 -24.78 11.21
C ASP A 65 13.19 -24.85 9.92
N ILE A 66 12.62 -23.71 9.52
CA ILE A 66 11.85 -23.61 8.28
C ILE A 66 12.85 -23.78 7.15
N ALA A 67 12.78 -24.92 6.46
CA ALA A 67 13.62 -25.17 5.30
C ALA A 67 13.42 -24.03 4.28
N PRO A 68 14.52 -23.49 3.69
CA PRO A 68 14.40 -22.45 2.67
C PRO A 68 13.48 -22.90 1.55
N LEU A 69 12.49 -22.08 1.21
CA LEU A 69 11.65 -22.35 0.06
C LEU A 69 12.46 -22.05 -1.21
N GLU A 70 12.75 -23.09 -1.99
CA GLU A 70 13.38 -22.91 -3.30
C GLU A 70 12.39 -22.28 -4.28
N LEU A 71 12.47 -20.96 -4.42
CA LEU A 71 11.69 -20.20 -5.38
C LEU A 71 12.50 -19.94 -6.65
N GLY A 72 11.92 -20.31 -7.79
CA GLY A 72 12.50 -20.01 -9.10
C GLY A 72 12.26 -18.56 -9.49
N GLN A 73 13.21 -17.94 -10.20
CA GLN A 73 13.06 -16.56 -10.73
C GLN A 73 11.76 -16.36 -11.54
N SER A 74 11.26 -17.41 -12.19
CA SER A 74 10.00 -17.37 -12.95
C SER A 74 8.77 -17.07 -12.08
N GLN A 75 8.81 -17.41 -10.79
CA GLN A 75 7.72 -17.13 -9.84
C GLN A 75 7.72 -15.67 -9.39
N LEU A 76 8.88 -15.00 -9.39
CA LEU A 76 9.02 -13.59 -9.04
C LEU A 76 9.02 -12.66 -10.27
N ALA A 77 9.18 -13.21 -11.46
CA ALA A 77 9.21 -12.45 -12.70
C ALA A 77 7.82 -11.89 -13.02
N SER A 78 7.78 -10.62 -13.44
CA SER A 78 6.50 -10.00 -13.83
C SER A 78 5.93 -10.67 -15.09
N LYS A 79 4.73 -11.23 -14.97
CA LYS A 79 3.93 -11.79 -16.08
C LYS A 79 3.30 -10.69 -16.94
N TYR A 80 2.94 -9.58 -16.31
CA TYR A 80 2.29 -8.44 -16.98
C TYR A 80 3.24 -7.23 -16.99
N LEU A 81 3.33 -6.54 -18.13
CA LEU A 81 4.06 -5.27 -18.24
C LEU A 81 3.11 -4.09 -18.46
N HIS A 82 2.02 -4.32 -19.19
CA HIS A 82 1.00 -3.32 -19.47
C HIS A 82 -0.38 -3.81 -19.03
N LEU A 83 -1.24 -2.88 -18.62
CA LEU A 83 -2.61 -3.23 -18.21
C LEU A 83 -3.38 -4.02 -19.28
N LYS A 84 -3.15 -3.70 -20.57
CA LYS A 84 -3.76 -4.43 -21.70
C LYS A 84 -3.39 -5.91 -21.75
N ASP A 85 -2.26 -6.30 -21.18
CA ASP A 85 -1.80 -7.69 -21.16
C ASP A 85 -2.66 -8.47 -20.16
N LEU A 86 -2.88 -7.90 -18.97
CA LEU A 86 -3.81 -8.44 -17.98
C LEU A 86 -5.26 -8.38 -18.46
N TYR A 87 -5.65 -7.31 -19.16
CA TYR A 87 -7.04 -7.09 -19.61
C TYR A 87 -7.56 -8.22 -20.50
N LYS A 88 -6.68 -8.86 -21.29
CA LYS A 88 -7.01 -10.01 -22.13
C LYS A 88 -7.25 -11.29 -21.34
N VAL A 89 -6.70 -11.38 -20.13
CA VAL A 89 -6.72 -12.57 -19.28
C VAL A 89 -7.83 -12.46 -18.24
N ASP A 90 -7.92 -11.31 -17.57
CA ASP A 90 -8.87 -11.05 -16.49
C ASP A 90 -9.33 -9.59 -16.55
N THR A 91 -10.45 -9.36 -17.23
CA THR A 91 -11.07 -8.03 -17.32
C THR A 91 -11.78 -7.66 -16.02
N GLU A 92 -12.40 -8.65 -15.36
CA GLU A 92 -13.21 -8.45 -14.16
C GLU A 92 -12.39 -7.88 -13.00
N ILE A 93 -11.18 -8.41 -12.78
CA ILE A 93 -10.30 -7.91 -11.71
C ILE A 93 -9.91 -6.44 -11.92
N ILE A 94 -9.69 -6.04 -13.17
CA ILE A 94 -9.33 -4.67 -13.53
C ILE A 94 -10.52 -3.74 -13.31
N GLU A 95 -11.71 -4.14 -13.76
CA GLU A 95 -12.93 -3.34 -13.60
C GLU A 95 -13.29 -3.14 -12.13
N LYS A 96 -13.26 -4.23 -11.33
CA LYS A 96 -13.52 -4.17 -9.88
C LYS A 96 -12.51 -3.27 -9.17
N ALA A 97 -11.21 -3.48 -9.40
CA ALA A 97 -10.16 -2.66 -8.81
C ALA A 97 -10.27 -1.18 -9.24
N THR A 98 -10.53 -0.92 -10.52
CA THR A 98 -10.66 0.44 -11.04
C THR A 98 -11.86 1.17 -10.44
N SER A 99 -12.99 0.47 -10.25
CA SER A 99 -14.18 1.04 -9.61
C SER A 99 -13.88 1.53 -8.19
N GLU A 100 -13.24 0.67 -7.37
CA GLU A 100 -12.85 1.02 -6.00
C GLU A 100 -11.84 2.18 -5.97
N LEU A 101 -10.83 2.13 -6.85
CA LEU A 101 -9.84 3.20 -6.96
C LEU A 101 -10.47 4.52 -7.39
N VAL A 102 -11.45 4.53 -8.30
CA VAL A 102 -12.16 5.75 -8.69
C VAL A 102 -12.91 6.35 -7.49
N ARG A 103 -13.54 5.53 -6.65
CA ARG A 103 -14.23 5.99 -5.43
C ARG A 103 -13.25 6.66 -4.47
N ILE A 104 -12.13 6.01 -4.16
CA ILE A 104 -11.07 6.56 -3.30
C ILE A 104 -10.45 7.83 -3.91
N ASN A 105 -10.20 7.83 -5.22
CA ASN A 105 -9.51 8.92 -5.89
C ASN A 105 -10.32 10.22 -5.91
N LYS A 106 -11.66 10.15 -5.85
CA LYS A 106 -12.52 11.33 -5.68
C LYS A 106 -12.21 12.06 -4.38
N SER A 107 -12.10 11.33 -3.27
CA SER A 107 -11.73 11.92 -1.97
C SER A 107 -10.30 12.47 -1.99
N LEU A 108 -9.34 11.71 -2.56
CA LEU A 108 -7.93 12.14 -2.64
C LEU A 108 -7.70 13.46 -3.40
N GLN A 109 -8.64 13.88 -4.26
CA GLN A 109 -8.55 15.15 -4.98
C GLN A 109 -8.59 16.37 -4.06
N LEU A 110 -9.24 16.28 -2.88
CA LEU A 110 -9.36 17.39 -1.93
C LEU A 110 -8.01 18.02 -1.55
N ILE A 111 -6.96 17.20 -1.48
CA ILE A 111 -5.60 17.62 -1.13
C ILE A 111 -4.60 17.46 -2.29
N ASN A 112 -5.09 17.22 -3.52
CA ASN A 112 -4.25 16.89 -4.68
C ASN A 112 -3.33 15.67 -4.44
N ALA A 113 -3.81 14.65 -3.72
CA ALA A 113 -3.11 13.38 -3.48
C ALA A 113 -3.62 12.24 -4.39
N HIS A 114 -4.36 12.58 -5.45
CA HIS A 114 -4.91 11.61 -6.38
C HIS A 114 -3.81 10.73 -7.00
N ILE A 115 -4.14 9.46 -7.20
CA ILE A 115 -3.26 8.48 -7.82
C ILE A 115 -3.42 8.49 -9.35
N GLY A 116 -2.33 8.18 -10.04
CA GLY A 116 -2.29 8.09 -11.49
C GLY A 116 -2.45 6.66 -12.01
N TYR A 117 -2.45 6.53 -13.34
CA TYR A 117 -2.62 5.25 -14.04
C TYR A 117 -1.60 4.18 -13.64
N ARG A 118 -0.36 4.59 -13.33
CA ARG A 118 0.69 3.67 -12.90
C ARG A 118 0.29 2.90 -11.63
N VAL A 119 -0.21 3.62 -10.62
CA VAL A 119 -0.63 3.02 -9.35
C VAL A 119 -1.80 2.07 -9.57
N ARG A 120 -2.77 2.47 -10.42
CA ARG A 120 -3.88 1.59 -10.81
C ARG A 120 -3.36 0.29 -11.42
N ASP A 121 -2.46 0.39 -12.40
CA ASP A 121 -1.92 -0.79 -13.10
C ASP A 121 -1.16 -1.71 -12.12
N GLU A 122 -0.32 -1.13 -11.24
CA GLU A 122 0.40 -1.87 -10.19
C GLU A 122 -0.55 -2.61 -9.23
N ILE A 123 -1.63 -1.95 -8.79
CA ILE A 123 -2.65 -2.56 -7.92
C ILE A 123 -3.42 -3.66 -8.66
N SER A 124 -3.79 -3.45 -9.93
CA SER A 124 -4.44 -4.50 -10.73
C SER A 124 -3.55 -5.73 -10.90
N PHE A 125 -2.24 -5.55 -11.12
CA PHE A 125 -1.30 -6.66 -11.16
C PHE A 125 -1.18 -7.38 -9.83
N TYR A 126 -1.10 -6.64 -8.71
CA TYR A 126 -1.07 -7.24 -7.36
C TYR A 126 -2.28 -8.15 -7.14
N LEU A 127 -3.48 -7.66 -7.43
CA LEU A 127 -4.72 -8.42 -7.24
C LEU A 127 -4.81 -9.64 -8.17
N ALA A 128 -4.29 -9.51 -9.40
CA ALA A 128 -4.22 -10.64 -10.34
C ALA A 128 -3.27 -11.74 -9.83
N TYR A 129 -2.10 -11.37 -9.31
CA TYR A 129 -1.18 -12.35 -8.69
C TYR A 129 -1.78 -12.97 -7.43
N ASN A 130 -2.47 -12.18 -6.61
CA ASN A 130 -3.19 -12.68 -5.44
C ASN A 130 -4.25 -13.73 -5.82
N LYS A 131 -5.06 -13.45 -6.85
CA LYS A 131 -6.09 -14.35 -7.37
C LYS A 131 -5.48 -15.62 -7.97
N GLU A 132 -4.39 -15.49 -8.72
CA GLU A 132 -3.70 -16.65 -9.31
C GLU A 132 -3.09 -17.56 -8.24
N GLY A 133 -2.57 -16.98 -7.16
CA GLY A 133 -1.97 -17.73 -6.06
C GLY A 133 -2.97 -18.19 -4.98
N ASP A 134 -4.25 -17.82 -5.09
CA ASP A 134 -5.29 -18.07 -4.07
C ASP A 134 -4.84 -17.70 -2.65
N LEU A 135 -4.21 -16.54 -2.51
CA LEU A 135 -3.51 -16.16 -1.26
C LEU A 135 -4.46 -15.53 -0.24
N MET A 136 -5.33 -14.63 -0.70
CA MET A 136 -6.25 -13.83 0.12
C MET A 136 -7.52 -13.53 -0.67
N THR A 137 -8.59 -13.13 0.02
CA THR A 137 -9.76 -12.55 -0.65
C THR A 137 -9.42 -11.26 -1.38
N PHE A 138 -10.28 -10.82 -2.29
CA PHE A 138 -10.09 -9.56 -3.01
C PHE A 138 -10.00 -8.38 -2.03
N GLU A 139 -10.91 -8.35 -1.05
CA GLU A 139 -11.06 -7.27 -0.09
C GLU A 139 -9.81 -7.16 0.79
N GLU A 140 -9.27 -8.28 1.28
CA GLU A 140 -8.02 -8.31 2.06
C GLU A 140 -6.81 -7.87 1.23
N ALA A 141 -6.69 -8.35 -0.01
CA ALA A 141 -5.59 -7.99 -0.90
C ALA A 141 -5.65 -6.51 -1.31
N PHE A 142 -6.86 -5.97 -1.51
CA PHE A 142 -7.06 -4.56 -1.82
C PHE A 142 -6.81 -3.66 -0.61
N ASP A 143 -7.20 -4.08 0.59
CA ASP A 143 -6.87 -3.40 1.85
C ASP A 143 -5.35 -3.24 2.01
N HIS A 144 -4.59 -4.30 1.72
CA HIS A 144 -3.12 -4.22 1.65
C HIS A 144 -2.63 -3.22 0.62
N CYS A 145 -3.20 -3.20 -0.59
CA CYS A 145 -2.83 -2.23 -1.63
C CYS A 145 -3.07 -0.78 -1.17
N ILE A 146 -4.21 -0.51 -0.51
CA ILE A 146 -4.54 0.82 0.02
C ILE A 146 -3.48 1.23 1.05
N LEU A 147 -3.20 0.36 2.02
CA LEU A 147 -2.23 0.61 3.09
C LEU A 147 -0.80 0.80 2.57
N GLN A 148 -0.41 0.06 1.53
CA GLN A 148 0.97 0.06 1.03
C GLN A 148 1.26 1.07 -0.09
N LYS A 149 0.22 1.54 -0.82
CA LYS A 149 0.40 2.46 -1.97
C LYS A 149 -0.34 3.77 -1.90
N ILE A 150 -1.47 3.83 -1.19
CA ILE A 150 -2.35 5.00 -1.19
C ILE A 150 -2.12 5.82 0.08
N LEU A 151 -2.40 5.23 1.26
CA LEU A 151 -2.28 5.92 2.54
C LEU A 151 -0.87 6.49 2.85
N PRO A 152 0.25 5.87 2.42
CA PRO A 152 1.60 6.39 2.63
C PRO A 152 1.85 7.80 2.06
N ARG A 153 0.97 8.24 1.14
CA ARG A 153 1.03 9.56 0.49
C ARG A 153 0.32 10.65 1.28
N LEU A 154 -0.38 10.29 2.36
CA LEU A 154 -1.24 11.18 3.12
C LEU A 154 -0.50 11.79 4.31
N SER A 155 -0.54 13.12 4.38
CA SER A 155 -0.03 13.92 5.49
C SER A 155 -0.61 15.32 5.41
N GLY A 156 -0.88 15.95 6.55
CA GLY A 156 -1.36 17.33 6.60
C GLY A 156 -1.81 17.76 7.99
N SER A 157 -2.18 19.04 8.11
CA SER A 157 -2.63 19.69 9.35
C SER A 157 -3.90 20.52 9.18
N ASP A 158 -4.52 20.51 7.99
CA ASP A 158 -5.65 21.38 7.67
C ASP A 158 -6.99 20.63 7.63
N SER A 159 -8.09 21.37 7.51
CA SER A 159 -9.44 20.79 7.45
C SER A 159 -9.67 19.88 6.23
N ARG A 160 -8.87 20.00 5.16
CA ARG A 160 -9.03 19.15 3.97
C ARG A 160 -8.50 17.74 4.23
N ILE A 161 -7.43 17.60 5.02
CA ILE A 161 -6.96 16.26 5.42
C ILE A 161 -7.95 15.60 6.40
N ASP A 162 -8.56 16.36 7.32
CA ASP A 162 -9.63 15.83 8.18
C ASP A 162 -10.81 15.30 7.35
N GLN A 163 -11.33 16.13 6.43
CA GLN A 163 -12.42 15.74 5.55
C GLN A 163 -12.07 14.50 4.71
N LEU A 164 -10.88 14.47 4.10
CA LEU A 164 -10.40 13.31 3.35
C LEU A 164 -10.40 12.05 4.22
N LEU A 165 -9.84 12.10 5.43
CA LEU A 165 -9.74 10.93 6.28
C LEU A 165 -11.12 10.43 6.73
N ARG A 166 -12.08 11.32 7.01
CA ARG A 166 -13.47 10.93 7.31
C ARG A 166 -14.15 10.27 6.11
N GLU A 167 -13.94 10.80 4.90
CA GLU A 167 -14.46 10.18 3.68
C GLU A 167 -13.85 8.79 3.42
N LEU A 168 -12.55 8.63 3.62
CA LEU A 168 -11.88 7.33 3.51
C LEU A 168 -12.39 6.36 4.57
N TYR A 169 -12.57 6.81 5.81
CA TYR A 169 -13.14 5.98 6.87
C TYR A 169 -14.52 5.45 6.47
N LEU A 170 -15.40 6.33 5.98
CA LEU A 170 -16.72 5.94 5.47
C LEU A 170 -16.63 4.94 4.30
N ILE A 171 -15.68 5.11 3.38
CA ILE A 171 -15.47 4.15 2.28
C ILE A 171 -15.05 2.77 2.83
N PHE A 172 -14.25 2.74 3.89
CA PHE A 172 -13.65 1.51 4.41
C PHE A 172 -14.58 0.76 5.39
N THR A 173 -15.46 1.47 6.09
CA THR A 173 -16.33 0.91 7.14
C THR A 173 -17.82 0.98 6.81
N ASN A 174 -18.22 1.70 5.74
CA ASN A 174 -19.61 2.11 5.47
C ASN A 174 -20.29 2.85 6.64
N THR A 175 -19.52 3.38 7.59
CA THR A 175 -20.02 4.09 8.77
C THR A 175 -19.32 5.45 8.92
N GLU A 176 -20.03 6.47 9.36
CA GLU A 176 -19.43 7.77 9.63
C GLU A 176 -18.54 7.72 10.87
N TYR A 177 -17.42 8.43 10.83
CA TYR A 177 -16.51 8.52 11.98
C TYR A 177 -17.13 9.41 13.07
N GLN A 178 -17.27 8.87 14.28
CA GLN A 178 -17.71 9.59 15.48
C GLN A 178 -16.54 9.71 16.47
N GLU A 179 -16.41 10.87 17.10
CA GLU A 179 -15.23 11.22 17.91
C GLU A 179 -15.23 10.57 19.30
N ASP A 180 -16.42 10.24 19.82
CA ASP A 180 -16.62 9.82 21.21
C ASP A 180 -16.83 8.31 21.39
N GLU A 181 -16.83 7.53 20.31
CA GLU A 181 -16.96 6.08 20.43
C GLU A 181 -15.56 5.46 20.61
N ASP A 182 -15.39 4.77 21.75
CA ASP A 182 -14.54 3.58 21.84
C ASP A 182 -15.08 2.56 20.84
N PHE A 183 -14.91 2.85 19.54
CA PHE A 183 -15.46 2.04 18.47
C PHE A 183 -14.77 0.69 18.59
N GLN A 184 -15.50 -0.27 19.17
CA GLN A 184 -15.11 -1.66 19.13
C GLN A 184 -15.15 -2.04 17.66
N PHE A 185 -13.96 -2.13 17.09
CA PHE A 185 -13.73 -2.52 15.72
C PHE A 185 -14.28 -3.93 15.54
N ASP A 186 -15.55 -4.05 15.13
CA ASP A 186 -16.04 -5.33 14.64
C ASP A 186 -15.39 -5.54 13.27
N GLU A 187 -14.21 -6.14 13.28
CA GLU A 187 -13.43 -6.44 12.08
C GLU A 187 -14.24 -7.21 11.03
N GLN A 188 -15.33 -7.89 11.43
CA GLN A 188 -16.19 -8.66 10.53
C GLN A 188 -17.17 -7.77 9.73
N SER A 189 -17.44 -6.55 10.21
CA SER A 189 -18.35 -5.60 9.57
C SER A 189 -17.66 -4.59 8.64
N VAL A 190 -16.33 -4.51 8.71
CA VAL A 190 -15.52 -3.52 8.01
C VAL A 190 -15.01 -4.09 6.69
N ILE A 191 -15.09 -3.32 5.60
CA ILE A 191 -14.66 -3.75 4.27
C ILE A 191 -13.12 -3.83 4.22
N TYR A 192 -12.43 -2.79 4.70
CA TYR A 192 -10.97 -2.68 4.66
C TYR A 192 -10.42 -2.38 6.07
N PRO A 193 -10.32 -3.40 6.94
CA PRO A 193 -10.05 -3.21 8.37
C PRO A 193 -8.69 -2.58 8.68
N LYS A 194 -7.63 -2.95 7.94
CA LYS A 194 -6.27 -2.43 8.18
C LYS A 194 -6.19 -0.96 7.81
N SER A 195 -6.74 -0.59 6.66
CA SER A 195 -6.80 0.79 6.19
C SER A 195 -7.69 1.66 7.08
N ALA A 196 -8.85 1.14 7.52
CA ALA A 196 -9.73 1.85 8.44
C ALA A 196 -9.06 2.12 9.79
N ARG A 197 -8.33 1.15 10.35
CA ARG A 197 -7.57 1.34 11.59
C ARG A 197 -6.52 2.44 11.44
N LYS A 198 -5.77 2.43 10.32
CA LYS A 198 -4.75 3.45 10.07
C LYS A 198 -5.36 4.84 9.90
N VAL A 199 -6.47 4.96 9.18
CA VAL A 199 -7.19 6.23 9.03
C VAL A 199 -7.72 6.75 10.37
N MET A 200 -8.24 5.87 11.22
CA MET A 200 -8.68 6.22 12.58
C MET A 200 -7.50 6.76 13.42
N GLU A 201 -6.36 6.07 13.40
CA GLU A 201 -5.13 6.55 14.08
C GLU A 201 -4.74 7.94 13.57
N MET A 202 -4.78 8.15 12.25
CA MET A 202 -4.47 9.44 11.64
C MET A 202 -5.46 10.54 12.04
N LEU A 203 -6.76 10.25 12.13
CA LEU A 203 -7.80 11.19 12.60
C LEU A 203 -7.57 11.60 14.05
N ARG A 204 -7.33 10.64 14.94
CA ARG A 204 -7.10 10.90 16.37
C ARG A 204 -5.88 11.80 16.58
N ARG A 205 -4.79 11.59 15.84
CA ARG A 205 -3.60 12.46 15.87
C ARG A 205 -3.88 13.85 15.36
N LEU A 206 -4.62 13.96 14.25
CA LEU A 206 -4.96 15.27 13.71
C LEU A 206 -5.74 16.12 14.73
N GLN A 207 -6.63 15.48 15.49
CA GLN A 207 -7.37 16.12 16.58
C GLN A 207 -6.48 16.49 17.79
N ALA A 208 -5.58 15.59 18.20
CA ALA A 208 -4.73 15.78 19.37
C ALA A 208 -3.58 16.78 19.12
N ASP A 209 -2.88 16.63 18.00
CA ASP A 209 -1.60 17.29 17.71
C ASP A 209 -1.73 18.38 16.63
N GLY A 210 -2.87 18.46 15.95
CA GLY A 210 -3.10 19.39 14.83
C GLY A 210 -2.36 19.01 13.54
N PHE A 211 -1.67 17.87 13.51
CA PHE A 211 -0.99 17.33 12.34
C PHE A 211 -1.13 15.80 12.29
N THR A 212 -1.17 15.24 11.10
CA THR A 212 -1.19 13.80 10.89
C THR A 212 -0.36 13.39 9.69
N SER A 213 0.24 12.21 9.77
CA SER A 213 0.96 11.57 8.67
C SER A 213 0.86 10.07 8.81
N PHE A 214 0.83 9.36 7.69
CA PHE A 214 0.90 7.90 7.69
C PHE A 214 2.12 7.36 8.44
N TRP A 215 3.26 8.06 8.38
CA TRP A 215 4.54 7.58 8.89
C TRP A 215 4.78 7.80 10.37
N ILE A 216 3.93 8.60 11.01
CA ILE A 216 4.08 8.92 12.43
C ILE A 216 3.10 8.01 13.15
N SER A 217 3.67 7.05 13.90
CA SER A 217 2.96 6.20 14.85
C SER A 217 3.27 6.54 16.31
#